data_AF-A0A7V3P9J1-F1
#
_entry.id   AF-A0A7V3P9J1-F1
#
_cell.length_a   1.000
_cell.length_b   1.000
_cell.length_c   1.000
_cell.angle_alpha   90.00
_cell.angle_beta   90.00
_cell.angle_gamma   90.00
#
_symmetry.space_group_name_H-M   'P 1'
#
loop_
_entity.id
_entity.type
_entity.pdbx_description
1 polymer ?
#
loop_
_entity_poly.entity_id
_entity_poly.type
_entity_poly.pdbx_seq_one_letter_code
_entity_poly.pdbx_strand_id
1 'polypeptide(L)'
;MARSVFWLIISLLAWEAYQVIRAKAELPPGSWALPPVDLVFLVLLPAFAAFAFTRLFLVVSQSARGTLNVYATISSPFAWIFWIGLSMGMIGHGVHLAGDALQRALPEVFAQGEFAAKTAFLASDVGYLVLGIGFFLVSLVILLVGQGAGQEISGPERLLFVLGSLATYGFVILYLGVEGRQIILAIAVSVILSAVSLWSLPPSEVTRDPIGALILPGTFLAGAALIVWTVVVGGQPTWP
;
A
#
# COMPACT_ATOMS: atom_id res chain seq x y z
N MET A 1 5.62 -15.82 19.77
CA MET A 1 5.11 -14.59 19.12
C MET A 1 6.26 -13.66 18.68
N ALA A 2 7.13 -13.20 19.59
CA ALA A 2 8.27 -12.32 19.25
C ALA A 2 9.18 -12.85 18.12
N ARG A 3 9.49 -14.16 18.11
CA ARG A 3 10.30 -14.78 17.04
C ARG A 3 9.62 -14.76 15.66
N SER A 4 8.29 -14.88 15.59
CA SER A 4 7.54 -14.83 14.32
C SER A 4 7.43 -13.41 13.79
N VAL A 5 7.21 -12.43 14.67
CA VAL A 5 7.25 -10.99 14.33
C VAL A 5 8.64 -10.61 13.82
N PHE A 6 9.69 -11.06 14.50
CA PHE A 6 11.08 -10.82 14.11
C PHE A 6 11.37 -11.32 12.69
N TRP A 7 10.99 -12.57 12.37
CA TRP A 7 11.20 -13.10 11.02
C TRP A 7 10.38 -12.38 9.95
N LEU A 8 9.16 -11.96 10.28
CA LEU A 8 8.33 -11.18 9.37
C LEU A 8 8.97 -9.81 9.05
N ILE A 9 9.47 -9.11 10.07
CA ILE A 9 10.19 -7.84 9.89
C ILE A 9 11.44 -8.07 9.05
N ILE A 10 12.21 -9.13 9.32
CA ILE A 10 13.37 -9.50 8.50
C ILE A 10 12.97 -9.76 7.05
N SER A 11 11.86 -10.48 6.80
CA SER A 11 11.38 -10.74 5.45
C SER A 11 11.02 -9.44 4.71
N LEU A 12 10.36 -8.49 5.38
CA LEU A 12 10.05 -7.18 4.81
C LEU A 12 11.33 -6.37 4.54
N LEU A 13 12.27 -6.34 5.48
CA LEU A 13 13.55 -5.65 5.29
C LEU A 13 14.37 -6.26 4.16
N ALA A 14 14.37 -7.59 4.06
CA ALA A 14 15.03 -8.31 2.97
C ALA A 14 14.35 -7.99 1.63
N TRP A 15 13.02 -7.87 1.61
CA TRP A 15 12.28 -7.48 0.41
C TRP A 15 12.63 -6.07 -0.05
N GLU A 16 12.57 -5.09 0.85
CA GLU A 16 12.92 -3.69 0.57
C GLU A 16 14.38 -3.55 0.15
N ALA A 17 15.30 -4.22 0.85
CA ALA A 17 16.71 -4.23 0.48
C ALA A 17 16.93 -4.83 -0.91
N TYR A 18 16.21 -5.91 -1.24
CA TYR A 18 16.29 -6.54 -2.56
C TYR A 18 15.78 -5.60 -3.66
N GLN A 19 14.66 -4.91 -3.42
CA GLN A 19 14.12 -3.91 -4.35
C GLN A 19 15.14 -2.81 -4.63
N VAL A 20 15.75 -2.24 -3.59
CA VAL A 20 16.75 -1.17 -3.72
C VAL A 20 17.98 -1.64 -4.49
N ILE A 21 18.48 -2.84 -4.21
CA ILE A 21 19.64 -3.40 -4.90
C ILE A 21 19.30 -3.66 -6.37
N ARG A 22 18.12 -4.23 -6.67
CA ARG A 22 17.72 -4.60 -8.03
C ARG A 22 17.25 -3.41 -8.86
N ALA A 23 16.84 -2.30 -8.26
CA ALA A 23 16.39 -1.10 -8.96
C ALA A 23 17.42 -0.54 -9.95
N LYS A 24 18.73 -0.70 -9.69
CA LYS A 24 19.81 -0.18 -10.56
C LYS A 24 20.82 -1.24 -11.01
N ALA A 25 20.57 -2.51 -10.74
CA ALA A 25 21.51 -3.57 -11.07
C ALA A 25 21.43 -3.94 -12.55
N GLU A 26 22.59 -4.26 -13.13
CA GLU A 26 22.67 -4.76 -14.50
C GLU A 26 21.85 -6.05 -14.67
N LEU A 27 21.37 -6.26 -15.90
CA LEU A 27 20.59 -7.43 -16.25
C LEU A 27 21.46 -8.69 -16.12
N PRO A 28 20.95 -9.78 -15.53
CA PRO A 28 21.76 -10.96 -15.32
C PRO A 28 22.01 -11.63 -16.69
N PRO A 29 23.26 -12.03 -17.01
CA PRO A 29 23.52 -12.75 -18.24
C PRO A 29 22.86 -14.14 -18.19
N GLY A 30 22.00 -14.47 -19.15
CA GLY A 30 21.32 -15.77 -19.20
C GLY A 30 20.16 -15.85 -20.20
N SER A 31 19.59 -17.04 -20.36
CA SER A 31 18.47 -17.33 -21.27
C SER A 31 17.08 -16.99 -20.70
N TRP A 32 17.02 -16.54 -19.45
CA TRP A 32 15.76 -16.25 -18.75
C TRP A 32 15.56 -14.74 -18.62
N ALA A 33 14.33 -14.29 -18.90
CA ALA A 33 13.94 -12.88 -18.82
C ALA A 33 14.03 -12.31 -17.39
N LEU A 34 13.67 -13.14 -16.40
CA LEU A 34 13.90 -12.87 -14.98
C LEU A 34 14.52 -14.13 -14.35
N PRO A 35 15.59 -14.00 -13.55
CA PRO A 35 16.12 -15.12 -12.81
C PRO A 35 15.07 -15.60 -11.78
N PRO A 36 15.03 -16.91 -11.44
CA PRO A 36 14.11 -17.45 -10.45
C PRO A 36 14.16 -16.73 -9.10
N VAL A 37 15.31 -16.18 -8.73
CA VAL A 37 15.48 -15.36 -7.51
C VAL A 37 14.65 -14.08 -7.58
N ASP A 38 14.62 -13.39 -8.72
CA ASP A 38 13.79 -12.18 -8.90
C ASP A 38 12.30 -12.53 -8.76
N LEU A 39 11.84 -13.67 -9.31
CA LEU A 39 10.45 -14.12 -9.15
C LEU A 39 10.10 -14.40 -7.68
N VAL A 40 11.03 -15.00 -6.93
CA VAL A 40 10.83 -15.27 -5.50
C VAL A 40 10.72 -13.97 -4.72
N PHE A 41 11.65 -13.03 -4.90
CA PHE A 41 11.71 -11.82 -4.10
C PHE A 41 10.71 -10.74 -4.53
N LEU A 42 10.40 -10.63 -5.82
CA LEU A 42 9.49 -9.59 -6.32
C LEU A 42 8.01 -10.02 -6.25
N VAL A 43 7.70 -11.31 -6.37
CA VAL A 43 6.30 -11.79 -6.47
C VAL A 43 5.91 -12.70 -5.30
N LEU A 44 6.69 -13.73 -5.01
CA LEU A 44 6.31 -14.72 -3.99
C LEU A 44 6.48 -14.20 -2.57
N LEU A 45 7.57 -13.49 -2.29
CA LEU A 45 7.88 -12.96 -0.98
C LEU A 45 6.85 -11.95 -0.47
N PRO A 46 6.36 -10.97 -1.26
CA PRO A 46 5.21 -10.16 -0.85
C PRO A 46 3.96 -11.00 -0.56
N ALA A 47 3.62 -11.95 -1.43
CA ALA A 47 2.45 -12.81 -1.21
C ALA A 47 2.57 -13.64 0.08
N PHE A 48 3.75 -14.19 0.36
CA PHE A 48 4.01 -14.94 1.60
C PHE A 48 4.09 -14.04 2.83
N ALA A 49 4.56 -12.80 2.70
CA ALA A 49 4.51 -11.82 3.78
C ALA A 49 3.05 -11.50 4.14
N ALA A 50 2.15 -11.37 3.16
CA ALA A 50 0.73 -11.12 3.42
C ALA A 50 0.13 -12.31 4.18
N PHE A 51 0.41 -13.51 3.70
CA PHE A 51 -0.04 -14.74 4.37
C PHE A 51 0.51 -14.87 5.80
N ALA A 52 1.78 -14.52 6.00
CA ALA A 52 2.43 -14.56 7.31
C ALA A 52 1.84 -13.51 8.27
N PHE A 53 1.50 -12.31 7.78
CA PHE A 53 0.77 -11.31 8.56
C PHE A 53 -0.60 -11.81 9.01
N THR A 54 -1.40 -12.36 8.08
CA THR A 54 -2.71 -12.95 8.40
C THR A 54 -2.56 -14.04 9.45
N ARG A 55 -1.59 -14.94 9.30
CA ARG A 55 -1.34 -16.02 10.26
C ARG A 55 -0.88 -15.52 11.62
N LEU A 56 0.01 -14.52 11.66
CA LEU A 56 0.49 -13.91 12.89
C LEU A 56 -0.68 -13.26 13.64
N PHE A 57 -1.56 -12.56 12.93
CA PHE A 57 -2.77 -11.98 13.51
C PHE A 57 -3.70 -13.04 14.11
N LEU A 58 -3.92 -14.16 13.40
CA LEU A 58 -4.71 -15.27 13.93
C LEU A 58 -4.13 -15.78 15.25
N VAL A 59 -2.82 -15.97 15.33
CA VAL A 59 -2.12 -16.43 16.55
C VAL A 59 -2.22 -15.40 17.68
N VAL A 60 -2.02 -14.11 17.40
CA VAL A 60 -2.12 -13.03 18.40
C VAL A 60 -3.54 -12.96 18.95
N SER A 61 -4.53 -12.96 18.08
CA SER A 61 -5.95 -12.90 18.43
C SER A 61 -6.37 -14.11 19.29
N GLN A 62 -5.89 -15.31 18.93
CA GLN A 62 -6.10 -16.55 19.68
C GLN A 62 -5.44 -16.58 21.04
N SER A 63 -4.28 -15.95 21.17
CA SER A 63 -3.54 -15.91 22.44
C SER A 63 -4.09 -14.86 23.41
N ALA A 64 -4.64 -13.75 22.90
CA ALA A 64 -5.15 -12.65 23.71
C ALA A 64 -6.62 -12.82 24.11
N ARG A 65 -7.41 -13.58 23.33
CA ARG A 65 -8.84 -13.79 23.56
C ARG A 65 -9.16 -15.27 23.42
N GLY A 66 -9.93 -15.83 24.35
CA GLY A 66 -10.36 -17.24 24.30
C GLY A 66 -11.04 -17.60 22.97
N THR A 67 -11.10 -18.90 22.64
CA THR A 67 -11.48 -19.44 21.31
C THR A 67 -12.79 -18.90 20.73
N LEU A 68 -13.79 -18.54 21.56
CA LEU A 68 -15.07 -17.97 21.14
C LEU A 68 -14.95 -16.52 20.62
N ASN A 69 -14.10 -15.70 21.23
CA ASN A 69 -13.91 -14.30 20.84
C ASN A 69 -13.07 -14.17 19.56
N VAL A 70 -12.26 -15.19 19.30
CA VAL A 70 -11.44 -15.33 18.09
C VAL A 70 -12.33 -15.48 16.86
N TYR A 71 -13.37 -16.32 16.93
CA TYR A 71 -14.32 -16.44 15.83
C TYR A 71 -15.00 -15.10 15.54
N ALA A 72 -15.47 -14.37 16.57
CA ALA A 72 -16.05 -13.03 16.39
C ALA A 72 -15.06 -12.01 15.79
N THR A 73 -13.77 -12.12 16.11
CA THR A 73 -12.73 -11.20 15.61
C THR A 73 -12.31 -11.54 14.16
N ILE A 74 -12.29 -12.83 13.78
CA ILE A 74 -11.92 -13.30 12.43
C ILE A 74 -13.12 -13.29 11.48
N SER A 75 -14.33 -13.57 11.98
CA SER A 75 -15.57 -13.53 11.18
C SER A 75 -16.10 -12.10 11.00
N SER A 76 -15.45 -11.10 11.59
CA SER A 76 -15.81 -9.71 11.37
C SER A 76 -15.62 -9.34 9.90
N PRO A 77 -16.65 -8.80 9.21
CA PRO A 77 -16.51 -8.32 7.83
C PRO A 77 -15.33 -7.36 7.64
N PHE A 78 -15.03 -6.52 8.65
CA PHE A 78 -13.90 -5.60 8.61
C PHE A 78 -12.55 -6.31 8.62
N ALA A 79 -12.41 -7.40 9.37
CA ALA A 79 -11.18 -8.19 9.36
C ALA A 79 -10.95 -8.83 7.99
N TRP A 80 -12.00 -9.36 7.35
CA TRP A 80 -11.91 -9.89 5.98
C TRP A 80 -11.49 -8.82 4.98
N ILE A 81 -12.14 -7.65 5.03
CA ILE A 81 -11.80 -6.53 4.13
C ILE A 81 -10.35 -6.08 4.34
N PHE A 82 -9.88 -6.00 5.58
CA PHE A 82 -8.50 -5.63 5.90
C PHE A 82 -7.49 -6.64 5.32
N TRP A 83 -7.69 -7.94 5.54
CA TRP A 83 -6.75 -8.96 5.07
C TRP A 83 -6.76 -9.11 3.55
N ILE A 84 -7.94 -9.08 2.93
CA ILE A 84 -8.05 -9.07 1.46
C ILE A 84 -7.37 -7.83 0.89
N GLY A 85 -7.63 -6.66 1.49
CA GLY A 85 -6.98 -5.40 1.10
C GLY A 85 -5.45 -5.48 1.19
N LEU A 86 -4.92 -5.99 2.30
CA LEU A 86 -3.48 -6.14 2.48
C LEU A 86 -2.87 -7.09 1.44
N SER A 87 -3.51 -8.24 1.21
CA SER A 87 -3.08 -9.20 0.18
C SER A 87 -3.11 -8.61 -1.21
N MET A 88 -4.17 -7.89 -1.57
CA MET A 88 -4.26 -7.18 -2.85
C MET A 88 -3.14 -6.15 -2.97
N GLY A 89 -2.94 -5.31 -1.96
CA GLY A 89 -1.89 -4.30 -1.93
C GLY A 89 -0.51 -4.88 -2.26
N MET A 90 -0.12 -5.94 -1.56
CA MET A 90 1.21 -6.54 -1.73
C MET A 90 1.38 -7.29 -3.05
N ILE A 91 0.32 -7.94 -3.55
CA ILE A 91 0.34 -8.59 -4.86
C ILE A 91 0.44 -7.54 -5.97
N GLY A 92 -0.35 -6.46 -5.89
CA GLY A 92 -0.31 -5.36 -6.86
C GLY A 92 1.07 -4.73 -6.95
N HIS A 93 1.70 -4.45 -5.80
CA HIS A 93 3.08 -3.94 -5.75
C HIS A 93 4.08 -4.92 -6.38
N GLY A 94 4.00 -6.21 -6.02
CA GLY A 94 4.90 -7.22 -6.58
C GLY A 94 4.76 -7.41 -8.08
N VAL A 95 3.52 -7.36 -8.60
CA VAL A 95 3.24 -7.45 -10.05
C VAL A 95 3.83 -6.25 -10.79
N HIS A 96 3.67 -5.04 -10.24
CA HIS A 96 4.25 -3.84 -10.82
C HIS A 96 5.79 -3.93 -10.91
N LEU A 97 6.45 -4.27 -9.80
CA LEU A 97 7.92 -4.41 -9.75
C LEU A 97 8.45 -5.48 -10.72
N ALA A 98 7.75 -6.62 -10.81
CA ALA A 98 8.12 -7.68 -11.74
C ALA A 98 7.95 -7.24 -13.21
N GLY A 99 6.90 -6.48 -13.50
CA GLY A 99 6.67 -5.89 -14.82
C GLY A 99 7.77 -4.90 -15.23
N ASP A 100 8.16 -4.02 -14.31
CA ASP A 100 9.25 -3.06 -14.51
C ASP A 100 10.60 -3.75 -14.74
N ALA A 101 10.86 -4.83 -14.01
CA ALA A 101 12.06 -5.64 -14.21
C ALA A 101 12.04 -6.36 -15.57
N LEU A 102 10.88 -6.86 -16.01
CA LEU A 102 10.70 -7.49 -17.32
C LEU A 102 10.89 -6.52 -18.49
N GLN A 103 10.33 -5.30 -18.39
CA GLN A 103 10.49 -4.27 -19.42
C GLN A 103 11.96 -3.88 -19.60
N ARG A 104 12.69 -3.74 -18.49
CA ARG A 104 14.13 -3.48 -18.54
C ARG A 104 14.91 -4.64 -19.17
N ALA A 105 14.51 -5.89 -18.88
CA ALA A 105 15.22 -7.07 -19.36
C ALA A 105 15.03 -7.38 -20.85
N LEU A 106 13.87 -7.07 -21.41
CA LEU A 106 13.52 -7.43 -22.79
C LEU A 106 12.96 -6.26 -23.61
N PRO A 107 13.67 -5.13 -23.74
CA PRO A 107 13.12 -3.91 -24.35
C PRO A 107 12.64 -4.12 -25.79
N GLU A 108 13.33 -4.96 -26.57
CA GLU A 108 12.99 -5.24 -27.98
C GLU A 108 11.73 -6.10 -28.14
N VAL A 109 11.53 -7.09 -27.25
CA VAL A 109 10.29 -7.90 -27.21
C VAL A 109 9.10 -7.02 -26.83
N PHE A 110 9.35 -6.02 -25.98
CA PHE A 110 8.33 -5.05 -25.58
C PHE A 110 7.97 -4.02 -26.67
N ALA A 111 8.83 -3.83 -27.66
CA ALA A 111 8.61 -2.86 -28.74
C ALA A 111 7.70 -3.37 -29.88
N GLN A 112 7.47 -4.69 -30.02
CA GLN A 112 6.86 -5.24 -31.24
C GLN A 112 5.80 -6.37 -31.06
N GLY A 113 5.18 -6.56 -29.89
CA GLY A 113 4.28 -7.71 -29.69
C GLY A 113 3.01 -7.47 -28.88
N GLU A 114 1.93 -8.20 -29.21
CA GLU A 114 0.67 -8.24 -28.43
C GLU A 114 0.89 -8.77 -26.98
N PHE A 115 1.89 -9.64 -26.80
CA PHE A 115 2.29 -10.16 -25.48
C PHE A 115 2.86 -9.06 -24.58
N ALA A 116 3.64 -8.13 -25.16
CA ALA A 116 4.20 -6.99 -24.46
C ALA A 116 3.15 -5.99 -23.99
N ALA A 117 2.13 -5.75 -24.82
CA ALA A 117 1.01 -4.91 -24.44
C ALA A 117 0.25 -5.51 -23.25
N LYS A 118 0.09 -6.83 -23.19
CA LYS A 118 -0.58 -7.52 -22.07
C LYS A 118 0.23 -7.48 -20.77
N THR A 119 1.54 -7.67 -20.84
CA THR A 119 2.42 -7.58 -19.66
C THR A 119 2.58 -6.14 -19.18
N ALA A 120 2.67 -5.17 -20.09
CA ALA A 120 2.67 -3.74 -19.74
C ALA A 120 1.35 -3.33 -19.07
N PHE A 121 0.20 -3.72 -19.63
CA PHE A 121 -1.12 -3.50 -19.01
C PHE A 121 -1.21 -4.13 -17.61
N LEU A 122 -0.70 -5.36 -17.45
CA LEU A 122 -0.72 -6.04 -16.15
C LEU A 122 0.16 -5.31 -15.12
N ALA A 123 1.29 -4.75 -15.53
CA ALA A 123 2.23 -4.05 -14.68
C ALA A 123 1.78 -2.61 -14.32
N SER A 124 1.33 -1.83 -15.31
CA SER A 124 1.01 -0.41 -15.16
C SER A 124 -0.44 -0.14 -14.77
N ASP A 125 -1.39 -0.93 -15.27
CA ASP A 125 -2.80 -0.60 -15.08
C ASP A 125 -3.36 -1.48 -13.96
N VAL A 126 -3.19 -2.80 -14.09
CA VAL A 126 -3.69 -3.75 -13.09
C VAL A 126 -2.88 -3.69 -11.81
N GLY A 127 -1.54 -3.64 -11.88
CA GLY A 127 -0.67 -3.60 -10.70
C GLY A 127 -1.01 -2.43 -9.77
N TYR A 128 -1.03 -1.20 -10.30
CA TYR A 128 -1.39 -0.01 -9.53
C TYR A 128 -2.86 0.00 -9.10
N LEU A 129 -3.78 -0.55 -9.90
CA LEU A 129 -5.20 -0.61 -9.52
C LEU A 129 -5.39 -1.53 -8.32
N VAL A 130 -4.78 -2.72 -8.36
CA VAL A 130 -4.86 -3.71 -7.29
C VAL A 130 -4.14 -3.20 -6.04
N LEU A 131 -3.00 -2.52 -6.21
CA LEU A 131 -2.30 -1.81 -5.13
C LEU A 131 -3.20 -0.74 -4.48
N GLY A 132 -3.80 0.11 -5.30
CA GLY A 132 -4.67 1.21 -4.85
C GLY A 132 -5.93 0.73 -4.14
N ILE A 133 -6.60 -0.31 -4.66
CA ILE A 133 -7.74 -0.96 -4.00
C ILE A 133 -7.29 -1.53 -2.65
N GLY A 134 -6.16 -2.23 -2.61
CA GLY A 134 -5.64 -2.81 -1.38
C GLY A 134 -5.34 -1.76 -0.31
N PHE A 135 -4.63 -0.70 -0.69
CA PHE A 135 -4.34 0.44 0.16
C PHE A 135 -5.61 1.12 0.68
N PHE A 136 -6.59 1.35 -0.19
CA PHE A 136 -7.87 1.95 0.19
C PHE A 136 -8.63 1.10 1.21
N LEU A 137 -8.79 -0.20 0.97
CA LEU A 137 -9.52 -1.10 1.87
C LEU A 137 -8.87 -1.18 3.25
N VAL A 138 -7.54 -1.30 3.30
CA VAL A 138 -6.78 -1.31 4.57
C VAL A 138 -6.97 0.00 5.31
N SER A 139 -6.76 1.13 4.64
CA SER A 139 -6.88 2.47 5.23
C SER A 139 -8.29 2.75 5.75
N LEU A 140 -9.32 2.34 4.99
CA LEU A 140 -10.71 2.49 5.35
C LEU A 140 -11.06 1.69 6.62
N VAL A 141 -10.62 0.44 6.72
CA VAL A 141 -10.85 -0.37 7.92
C VAL A 141 -10.13 0.21 9.12
N ILE A 142 -8.89 0.68 8.96
CA ILE A 142 -8.14 1.31 10.04
C ILE A 142 -8.87 2.56 10.54
N LEU A 143 -9.42 3.39 9.65
CA LEU A 143 -10.22 4.55 10.06
C LEU A 143 -11.50 4.14 10.80
N LEU A 144 -12.30 3.24 10.22
CA LEU A 144 -13.60 2.84 10.78
C LEU A 144 -13.50 2.14 12.14
N VAL A 145 -12.43 1.38 12.38
CA VAL A 145 -12.27 0.58 13.59
C VAL A 145 -11.28 1.21 14.58
N GLY A 146 -10.29 1.95 14.10
CA GLY A 146 -9.18 2.45 14.89
C GLY A 146 -9.36 3.87 15.44
N GLN A 147 -10.20 4.70 14.83
CA GLN A 147 -10.43 6.07 15.33
C GLN A 147 -11.08 6.04 16.72
N GLY A 148 -10.56 6.86 17.63
CA GLY A 148 -11.02 6.94 19.01
C GLY A 148 -10.60 5.77 19.91
N ALA A 149 -9.84 4.80 19.40
CA ALA A 149 -9.34 3.67 20.19
C ALA A 149 -8.03 3.96 20.94
N GLY A 150 -7.29 5.00 20.53
CA GLY A 150 -6.00 5.38 21.11
C GLY A 150 -6.10 6.47 22.17
N GLN A 151 -5.02 6.64 22.94
CA GLN A 151 -4.88 7.82 23.79
C GLN A 151 -4.64 9.06 22.93
N GLU A 152 -5.20 10.20 23.35
CA GLU A 152 -4.98 11.47 22.65
C GLU A 152 -3.49 11.81 22.61
N ILE A 153 -3.00 12.13 21.41
CA ILE A 153 -1.65 12.63 21.22
C ILE A 153 -1.60 14.09 21.66
N SER A 154 -0.61 14.41 22.49
CA SER A 154 -0.36 15.77 22.95
C SER A 154 1.06 16.23 22.62
N GLY A 155 1.24 17.54 22.50
CA GLY A 155 2.56 18.13 22.30
C GLY A 155 3.22 17.83 20.94
N PRO A 156 4.56 17.68 20.88
CA PRO A 156 5.33 17.60 19.64
C PRO A 156 5.14 16.29 18.87
N GLU A 157 4.68 15.22 19.52
CA GLU A 157 4.40 13.92 18.89
C GLU A 157 3.36 14.05 17.78
N ARG A 158 2.41 14.97 17.93
CA ARG A 158 1.42 15.28 16.91
C ARG A 158 2.05 15.67 15.57
N LEU A 159 3.17 16.39 15.61
CA LEU A 159 3.88 16.79 14.40
C LEU A 159 4.52 15.58 13.71
N LEU A 160 5.04 14.61 14.47
CA LEU A 160 5.57 13.36 13.92
C LEU A 160 4.48 12.54 13.21
N PHE A 161 3.28 12.47 13.79
CA PHE A 161 2.15 11.78 13.16
C PHE A 161 1.70 12.46 11.87
N VAL A 162 1.61 13.80 11.86
CA VAL A 162 1.25 14.58 10.66
C VAL A 162 2.31 14.44 9.56
N LEU A 163 3.60 14.55 9.90
CA LEU A 163 4.69 14.36 8.94
C LEU A 163 4.73 12.92 8.43
N GLY A 164 4.55 11.93 9.33
CA GLY A 164 4.44 10.53 8.96
C GLY A 164 3.27 10.28 8.02
N SER A 165 2.13 10.93 8.26
CA SER A 165 0.96 10.89 7.38
C SER A 165 1.27 11.38 5.97
N LEU A 166 1.97 12.52 5.86
CA LEU A 166 2.38 13.08 4.57
C LEU A 166 3.37 12.16 3.86
N ALA A 167 4.37 11.65 4.58
CA ALA A 167 5.41 10.77 4.03
C ALA A 167 4.88 9.39 3.60
N THR A 168 3.77 8.93 4.18
CA THR A 168 3.19 7.62 3.88
C THR A 168 1.93 7.76 3.03
N TYR A 169 0.80 8.13 3.63
CA TYR A 169 -0.49 8.21 2.95
C TYR A 169 -0.51 9.30 1.88
N GLY A 170 0.09 10.46 2.15
CA GLY A 170 0.18 11.54 1.17
C GLY A 170 1.01 11.13 -0.05
N PHE A 171 2.20 10.60 0.20
CA PHE A 171 3.07 10.08 -0.84
C PHE A 171 2.42 8.97 -1.67
N VAL A 172 1.81 7.97 -1.04
CA VAL A 172 1.17 6.85 -1.74
C VAL A 172 0.02 7.32 -2.64
N ILE A 173 -0.82 8.24 -2.19
CA ILE A 173 -1.92 8.76 -3.02
C ILE A 173 -1.39 9.55 -4.22
N LEU A 174 -0.35 10.37 -4.02
CA LEU A 174 0.30 11.07 -5.14
C LEU A 174 0.97 10.07 -6.10
N TYR A 175 1.67 9.08 -5.57
CA TYR A 175 2.33 8.03 -6.35
C TYR A 175 1.33 7.26 -7.22
N LEU A 176 0.23 6.79 -6.66
CA LEU A 176 -0.85 6.11 -7.40
C LEU A 176 -1.50 7.02 -8.45
N GLY A 177 -1.73 8.29 -8.10
CA GLY A 177 -2.36 9.25 -9.01
C GLY A 177 -1.46 9.61 -10.19
N VAL A 178 -0.18 9.88 -9.92
CA VAL A 178 0.79 10.41 -10.88
C VAL A 178 1.44 9.27 -11.68
N GLU A 179 2.09 8.33 -11.00
CA GLU A 179 2.85 7.26 -11.64
C GLU A 179 1.94 6.16 -12.17
N GLY A 180 0.96 5.76 -11.37
CA GLY A 180 -0.08 4.81 -11.81
C GLY A 180 -1.08 5.40 -12.81
N ARG A 181 -1.00 6.70 -13.12
CA ARG A 181 -1.96 7.44 -13.98
C ARG A 181 -3.43 7.32 -13.53
N GLN A 182 -3.67 7.00 -12.27
CA GLN A 182 -5.00 6.78 -11.69
C GLN A 182 -5.52 8.01 -10.94
N ILE A 183 -5.39 9.20 -11.54
CA ILE A 183 -5.69 10.48 -10.89
C ILE A 183 -7.12 10.53 -10.33
N ILE A 184 -8.12 10.14 -11.13
CA ILE A 184 -9.53 10.20 -10.71
C ILE A 184 -9.78 9.27 -9.51
N LEU A 185 -9.22 8.05 -9.55
CA LEU A 185 -9.36 7.08 -8.45
C LEU A 185 -8.60 7.54 -7.20
N ALA A 186 -7.40 8.09 -7.34
CA ALA A 186 -6.61 8.63 -6.23
C ALA A 186 -7.34 9.81 -5.54
N ILE A 187 -7.95 10.71 -6.32
CA ILE A 187 -8.80 11.79 -5.80
C ILE A 187 -10.02 11.21 -5.08
N ALA A 188 -10.73 10.26 -5.70
CA ALA A 188 -11.91 9.64 -5.09
C ALA A 188 -11.57 8.95 -3.76
N VAL A 189 -10.47 8.19 -3.71
CA VAL A 189 -9.95 7.54 -2.50
C VAL A 189 -9.64 8.56 -1.42
N SER A 190 -8.90 9.63 -1.75
CA SER A 190 -8.60 10.71 -0.81
C SER A 190 -9.87 11.35 -0.24
N VAL A 191 -10.85 11.66 -1.10
CA VAL A 191 -12.12 12.26 -0.70
C VAL A 191 -12.92 11.32 0.20
N ILE A 192 -13.03 10.04 -0.16
CA ILE A 192 -13.77 9.05 0.64
C ILE A 192 -13.11 8.86 2.01
N LEU A 193 -11.79 8.64 2.06
CA LEU A 193 -11.08 8.46 3.33
C LEU A 193 -11.19 9.71 4.21
N SER A 194 -11.12 10.89 3.60
CA SER A 194 -11.28 12.16 4.32
C SER A 194 -12.70 12.34 4.85
N ALA A 195 -13.71 12.04 4.04
CA ALA A 195 -15.11 12.13 4.43
C ALA A 195 -15.45 11.14 5.55
N VAL A 196 -14.99 9.90 5.46
CA VAL A 196 -15.19 8.88 6.50
C VAL A 196 -14.52 9.31 7.81
N SER A 197 -13.30 9.82 7.75
CA SER A 197 -12.59 10.31 8.94
C SER A 197 -13.31 11.47 9.63
N LEU A 198 -13.77 12.45 8.84
CA LEU A 198 -14.49 13.64 9.36
C LEU A 198 -15.94 13.34 9.78
N TRP A 199 -16.52 12.24 9.28
CA TRP A 199 -17.81 11.74 9.75
C TRP A 199 -17.68 11.14 11.15
N SER A 200 -16.58 10.43 11.41
CA SER A 200 -16.34 9.75 12.68
C SER A 200 -15.82 10.67 13.78
N LEU A 201 -15.01 11.67 13.43
CA LEU A 201 -14.39 12.61 14.38
C LEU A 201 -14.54 14.06 13.92
N PRO A 202 -14.82 15.00 14.84
CA PRO A 202 -14.84 16.42 14.48
C PRO A 202 -13.44 16.89 14.05
N PRO A 203 -13.34 17.86 13.13
CA PRO A 203 -12.06 18.32 12.58
C PRO A 203 -11.01 18.74 13.62
N SER A 204 -11.45 19.27 14.77
CA SER A 204 -10.58 19.68 15.87
C SER A 204 -9.89 18.51 16.58
N GLU A 205 -10.49 17.32 16.53
CA GLU A 205 -10.02 16.12 17.23
C GLU A 205 -9.20 15.19 16.34
N VAL A 206 -9.33 15.28 15.01
CA VAL A 206 -8.59 14.45 14.05
C VAL A 206 -7.10 14.40 14.38
N THR A 207 -6.51 15.56 14.65
CA THR A 207 -5.07 15.66 14.89
C THR A 207 -4.63 15.31 16.31
N ARG A 208 -5.59 15.08 17.21
CA ARG A 208 -5.37 14.56 18.56
C ARG A 208 -5.56 13.05 18.60
N ASP A 209 -6.42 12.51 17.75
CA ASP A 209 -6.55 11.06 17.57
C ASP A 209 -5.34 10.50 16.79
N PRO A 210 -4.67 9.44 17.25
CA PRO A 210 -3.49 8.90 16.58
C PRO A 210 -3.77 8.34 15.19
N ILE A 211 -4.94 7.74 14.98
CA ILE A 211 -5.32 7.18 13.68
C ILE A 211 -5.72 8.32 12.72
N GLY A 212 -6.51 9.27 13.21
CA GLY A 212 -6.86 10.50 12.49
C GLY A 212 -5.63 11.29 12.06
N ALA A 213 -4.68 11.50 12.96
CA ALA A 213 -3.44 12.26 12.71
C ALA A 213 -2.49 11.52 11.76
N LEU A 214 -2.49 10.18 11.79
CA LEU A 214 -1.66 9.36 10.90
C LEU A 214 -2.21 9.29 9.46
N ILE A 215 -3.53 9.32 9.27
CA ILE A 215 -4.13 9.07 7.95
C ILE A 215 -4.65 10.36 7.31
N LEU A 216 -5.38 11.21 8.04
CA LEU A 216 -6.12 12.31 7.43
C LEU A 216 -5.24 13.40 6.81
N PRO A 217 -4.20 13.93 7.48
CA PRO A 217 -3.44 15.06 6.94
C PRO A 217 -2.81 14.76 5.58
N GLY A 218 -2.15 13.60 5.45
CA GLY A 218 -1.53 13.15 4.22
C GLY A 218 -2.57 12.86 3.14
N THR A 219 -3.63 12.11 3.47
CA THR A 219 -4.67 11.78 2.48
C THR A 219 -5.37 13.02 1.95
N PHE A 220 -5.77 13.94 2.81
CA PHE A 220 -6.44 15.19 2.45
C PHE A 220 -5.55 16.09 1.59
N LEU A 221 -4.30 16.33 2.02
CA LEU A 221 -3.39 17.22 1.29
C LEU A 221 -2.99 16.64 -0.06
N ALA A 222 -2.80 15.33 -0.18
CA ALA A 222 -2.55 14.68 -1.47
C ALA A 222 -3.74 14.82 -2.43
N GLY A 223 -4.97 14.62 -1.95
CA GLY A 223 -6.16 14.83 -2.76
C GLY A 223 -6.30 16.28 -3.22
N ALA A 224 -6.10 17.23 -2.29
CA ALA A 224 -6.11 18.66 -2.61
C ALA A 224 -5.04 19.00 -3.66
N ALA A 225 -3.82 18.48 -3.52
CA ALA A 225 -2.75 18.67 -4.47
C ALA A 225 -3.10 18.12 -5.86
N LEU A 226 -3.66 16.89 -5.95
CA LEU A 226 -4.10 16.32 -7.22
C LEU A 226 -5.24 17.13 -7.85
N ILE A 227 -6.22 17.57 -7.06
CA ILE A 227 -7.32 18.42 -7.57
C ILE A 227 -6.78 19.73 -8.11
N VAL A 228 -5.95 20.43 -7.34
CA VAL A 228 -5.33 21.70 -7.76
C VAL A 228 -4.52 21.49 -9.03
N TRP A 229 -3.70 20.44 -9.09
CA TRP A 229 -2.91 20.15 -10.28
C TRP A 229 -3.78 19.88 -11.51
N THR A 230 -4.79 19.02 -11.36
CA THR A 230 -5.64 18.59 -12.48
C THR A 230 -6.52 19.73 -13.00
N VAL A 231 -7.05 20.57 -12.10
CA VAL A 231 -8.02 21.63 -12.44
C VAL A 231 -7.34 22.96 -12.75
N VAL A 232 -6.31 23.35 -12.00
CA VAL A 232 -5.69 24.69 -12.08
C VAL A 232 -4.50 24.70 -13.04
N VAL A 233 -3.63 23.69 -12.99
CA VAL A 233 -2.41 23.65 -13.81
C VAL A 233 -2.70 23.15 -15.23
N GLY A 234 -3.69 22.27 -15.40
CA GLY A 234 -4.10 21.76 -16.71
C GLY A 234 -3.11 20.75 -17.27
N GLY A 235 -3.18 19.51 -16.79
CA GLY A 235 -2.34 18.40 -17.24
C GLY A 235 -2.25 17.29 -16.19
N GLN A 236 -1.70 16.13 -16.57
CA GLN A 236 -1.33 15.11 -15.61
C GLN A 236 0.03 15.48 -14.99
N PRO A 237 0.20 15.42 -13.67
CA PRO A 237 1.53 15.55 -13.08
C PRO A 237 2.43 14.46 -13.67
N THR A 238 3.70 14.78 -13.90
CA THR A 238 4.72 13.82 -14.33
C THR A 238 5.82 13.83 -13.28
N TRP A 239 6.09 12.67 -12.68
CA TRP A 239 7.29 12.50 -11.84
C TRP A 239 8.54 12.55 -12.75
N PRO A 240 9.63 13.23 -12.34
CA PRO A 240 10.93 13.09 -12.99
C PRO A 240 11.53 11.70 -12.79
#